data_AF-A0A424MB98-F1
#
_entry.id   AF-A0A424MB98-F1
#
_cell.length_a   1.000
_cell.length_b   1.000
_cell.length_c   1.000
_cell.angle_alpha   90.00
_cell.angle_beta   90.00
_cell.angle_gamma   90.00
#
_symmetry.space_group_name_H-M   'P 1'
#
loop_
_entity.id
_entity.type
_entity.pdbx_description
1 polymer ?
#
loop_
_entity_poly.entity_id
_entity_poly.type
_entity_poly.pdbx_seq_one_letter_code
_entity_poly.pdbx_strand_id
1 'polypeptide(L)' 'MKKEELIELIKYLHSEDKTGNIVGVFHDRYGGVITTDSVRIDMDGGRILLAQEGTDYYEENKKNWETELKFIKK' A
#
# COMPACT_ATOMS: atom_id res chain seq x y z
N MET A 1 9.12 8.50 -7.01
CA MET A 1 8.16 9.41 -6.37
C MET A 1 8.68 9.76 -4.99
N LYS A 2 8.68 11.03 -4.64
CA LYS A 2 9.02 11.50 -3.29
C LYS A 2 7.80 11.43 -2.37
N LYS A 3 8.02 11.51 -1.05
CA LYS A 3 6.93 11.43 -0.06
C LYS A 3 5.96 12.61 -0.21
N GLU A 4 6.49 13.79 -0.51
CA GLU A 4 5.70 15.01 -0.67
C GLU A 4 4.78 14.93 -1.90
N GLU A 5 5.29 14.38 -2.99
CA GLU A 5 4.55 14.17 -4.25
C GLU A 5 3.40 13.16 -4.06
N LEU A 6 3.61 12.09 -3.29
CA LEU A 6 2.55 11.13 -2.96
C LEU A 6 1.41 11.79 -2.16
N ILE A 7 1.76 12.66 -1.21
CA ILE A 7 0.78 13.40 -0.42
C ILE A 7 -0.05 14.33 -1.32
N GLU A 8 0.58 15.01 -2.29
CA GLU A 8 -0.13 15.85 -3.25
C GLU A 8 -1.13 15.05 -4.08
N LEU A 9 -0.72 13.90 -4.62
CA LEU A 9 -1.62 13.03 -5.38
C LEU A 9 -2.85 12.60 -4.57
N ILE A 10 -2.66 12.22 -3.30
CA ILE A 10 -3.78 11.83 -2.42
C ILE A 10 -4.69 13.03 -2.10
N LYS A 11 -4.12 14.22 -1.85
CA LYS A 11 -4.88 15.43 -1.53
C LYS A 11 -5.78 15.89 -2.67
N TYR A 12 -5.34 15.71 -3.92
CA TYR A 12 -6.05 16.15 -5.11
C TYR A 12 -6.88 15.05 -5.79
N LEU A 13 -7.09 13.90 -5.14
CA LEU A 13 -8.02 12.87 -5.63
C LEU A 13 -9.43 13.46 -5.82
N HIS A 14 -10.04 13.11 -6.96
CA HIS A 14 -11.44 13.39 -7.22
C HIS A 14 -12.33 12.69 -6.18
N SER A 15 -13.52 13.24 -5.91
CA SER A 15 -14.43 12.73 -4.87
C SER A 15 -14.79 11.26 -5.05
N GLU A 16 -14.97 10.85 -6.29
CA GLU A 16 -15.28 9.49 -6.74
C GLU A 16 -14.15 8.50 -6.47
N ASP A 17 -12.90 8.98 -6.41
CA ASP A 17 -11.69 8.16 -6.23
C ASP A 17 -11.20 8.11 -4.77
N LYS A 18 -11.95 8.72 -3.83
CA LYS A 18 -11.60 8.72 -2.40
C LYS A 18 -11.98 7.43 -1.68
N THR A 19 -12.65 6.51 -2.36
CA THR A 19 -13.16 5.25 -1.79
C THR A 19 -12.63 4.06 -2.58
N GLY A 20 -12.38 2.96 -1.89
CA GLY A 20 -11.87 1.73 -2.49
C GLY A 20 -10.63 1.20 -1.77
N ASN A 21 -10.12 0.07 -2.25
CA ASN A 21 -8.92 -0.56 -1.71
C ASN A 21 -7.72 -0.18 -2.58
N ILE A 22 -6.56 0.01 -1.95
CA ILE A 22 -5.29 0.10 -2.67
C ILE A 22 -4.89 -1.31 -3.10
N VAL A 23 -4.51 -1.46 -4.36
CA VAL A 23 -3.98 -2.71 -4.91
C VAL A 23 -2.56 -2.47 -5.41
N GLY A 24 -1.63 -3.29 -4.97
CA GLY A 24 -0.26 -3.31 -5.45
C GLY A 24 -0.15 -4.16 -6.71
N VAL A 25 0.41 -3.59 -7.76
CA VAL A 25 0.72 -4.30 -9.01
C VAL A 25 2.23 -4.28 -9.20
N PHE A 26 2.84 -5.46 -9.19
CA PHE A 26 4.27 -5.63 -9.43
C PHE A 26 4.48 -6.34 -10.76
N HIS A 27 5.20 -5.67 -11.66
CA HIS A 27 5.65 -6.22 -12.93
C HIS A 27 7.09 -6.69 -12.79
N ASP A 28 7.34 -7.98 -12.99
CA ASP A 28 8.68 -8.52 -12.95
C ASP A 28 9.40 -8.38 -14.31
N ARG A 29 10.70 -8.70 -14.33
CA ARG A 29 11.55 -8.59 -15.53
C ARG A 29 11.27 -9.65 -16.61
N TYR A 30 10.47 -10.66 -16.32
CA TYR A 30 10.12 -11.77 -17.20
C TYR A 30 8.68 -11.66 -17.75
N GLY A 31 7.99 -10.54 -17.48
CA GLY A 31 6.62 -10.31 -17.91
C GLY A 31 5.57 -10.90 -16.95
N GLY A 32 5.99 -11.44 -15.80
CA GLY A 32 5.08 -11.82 -14.73
C GLY A 32 4.45 -10.59 -14.08
N VAL A 33 3.18 -10.73 -13.72
CA VAL A 33 2.42 -9.69 -13.03
C VAL A 33 1.86 -10.29 -11.75
N ILE A 34 2.24 -9.70 -10.62
CA ILE A 34 1.71 -10.04 -9.31
C ILE A 34 0.81 -8.90 -8.88
N THR A 35 -0.45 -9.23 -8.58
CA THR A 35 -1.43 -8.27 -8.04
C THR A 35 -1.76 -8.69 -6.61
N THR A 36 -1.78 -7.75 -5.68
CA THR A 36 -2.08 -8.02 -4.26
C THR A 36 -2.81 -6.86 -3.60
N ASP A 37 -3.73 -7.17 -2.70
CA ASP A 37 -4.35 -6.17 -1.81
C ASP A 37 -3.62 -6.05 -0.45
N SER A 38 -2.58 -6.87 -0.22
CA SER A 38 -1.73 -6.78 0.96
C SER A 38 -0.65 -5.71 0.74
N VAL A 39 -1.07 -4.46 0.90
CA VAL A 39 -0.25 -3.26 0.72
C VAL A 39 -0.10 -2.52 2.04
N ARG A 40 1.14 -2.14 2.38
CA ARG A 40 1.44 -1.33 3.56
C ARG A 40 2.40 -0.19 3.21
N ILE A 41 2.09 1.01 3.69
CA ILE A 41 2.90 2.22 3.47
C ILE A 41 3.63 2.56 4.76
N ASP A 42 4.90 2.18 4.83
CA ASP A 42 5.77 2.53 5.95
C ASP A 42 6.44 3.89 5.68
N MET A 43 5.88 4.94 6.28
CA MET A 43 6.32 6.31 6.08
C MET A 43 7.61 6.66 6.80
N ASP A 44 7.95 5.96 7.89
CA ASP A 44 9.20 6.20 8.64
C ASP A 44 10.38 5.70 7.82
N GLY A 45 10.29 4.47 7.30
CA GLY A 45 11.28 3.88 6.41
C GLY A 45 11.24 4.41 4.98
N GLY A 46 10.13 5.03 4.56
CA GLY A 46 9.89 5.42 3.16
C GLY A 46 9.75 4.21 2.23
N ARG A 47 9.04 3.16 2.70
CA ARG A 47 8.90 1.87 2.01
C ARG A 47 7.45 1.59 1.70
N ILE A 48 7.23 0.89 0.58
CA ILE A 48 5.95 0.24 0.27
C ILE A 48 6.20 -1.26 0.35
N LEU A 49 5.46 -1.94 1.23
CA LEU A 49 5.54 -3.38 1.39
C LEU A 49 4.36 -4.02 0.68
N LEU A 50 4.68 -4.98 -0.19
CA LEU A 50 3.72 -5.82 -0.91
C LEU A 50 3.96 -7.27 -0.51
N ALA A 51 2.90 -7.99 -0.15
CA ALA A 51 2.97 -9.42 0.10
C ALA A 51 2.09 -10.16 -0.91
N GLN A 52 2.60 -11.22 -1.51
CA GLN A 52 1.82 -12.05 -2.42
C GLN A 52 0.92 -13.01 -1.63
N GLU A 53 -0.30 -13.24 -2.11
CA GLU A 53 -1.20 -14.23 -1.53
C GLU A 53 -0.53 -15.62 -1.52
N GLY A 54 -0.74 -16.37 -0.43
CA GLY A 54 -0.09 -17.66 -0.20
C GLY A 54 1.30 -17.58 0.44
N THR A 55 1.81 -16.39 0.72
CA THR A 55 3.00 -16.21 1.58
C THR A 55 2.59 -16.09 3.05
N ASP A 56 3.42 -16.58 3.97
CA ASP A 56 3.19 -16.43 5.42
C ASP A 56 3.05 -14.95 5.83
N TYR A 57 3.70 -14.06 5.09
CA TYR A 57 3.70 -12.62 5.35
C TYR A 57 2.42 -11.90 4.90
N TYR A 58 1.54 -12.54 4.12
CA TYR A 58 0.39 -11.88 3.52
C TYR A 58 -0.58 -11.31 4.54
N GLU A 59 -1.04 -12.17 5.46
CA GLU A 59 -2.00 -11.80 6.52
C GLU A 59 -1.35 -10.92 7.59
N GLU A 60 -0.07 -11.18 7.91
CA GLU A 60 0.68 -10.34 8.85
C GLU A 60 0.80 -8.91 8.36
N ASN A 61 1.12 -8.72 7.07
CA ASN A 61 1.23 -7.40 6.49
C ASN A 61 -0.10 -6.63 6.50
N LYS A 62 -1.24 -7.31 6.23
CA LYS A 62 -2.59 -6.70 6.33
C LYS A 62 -2.94 -6.28 7.76
N LYS A 63 -2.63 -7.12 8.76
CA LYS A 63 -2.88 -6.79 10.18
C LYS A 63 -2.02 -5.64 10.69
N ASN A 64 -0.76 -5.58 10.24
CA ASN A 64 0.15 -4.50 10.63
C ASN A 64 -0.32 -3.15 10.10
N TRP A 65 -0.89 -3.11 8.90
CA TRP A 65 -1.53 -1.91 8.34
C TRP A 65 -2.64 -1.35 9.25
N GLU A 66 -3.53 -2.21 9.77
CA GLU A 66 -4.59 -1.75 10.69
C GLU A 66 -4.03 -1.11 11.96
N THR A 67 -2.86 -1.57 12.40
CA THR A 67 -2.18 -1.06 13.58
C THR A 67 -1.57 0.31 13.31
N GLU A 68 -0.96 0.52 12.14
CA GLU A 68 -0.46 1.83 11.70
C GLU A 68 -1.59 2.87 11.62
N LEU A 69 -2.77 2.49 11.11
CA LEU A 69 -3.94 3.38 11.10
C LEU A 69 -4.39 3.80 12.51
N LYS A 70 -4.24 2.96 13.53
CA LYS A 70 -4.58 3.30 14.92
C LYS A 70 -3.62 4.33 15.52
N PHE A 71 -2.35 4.31 15.13
CA PHE A 71 -1.37 5.29 15.59
C PHE A 71 -1.63 6.68 15.01
N ILE A 72 -2.07 6.77 13.75
CA ILE A 72 -2.33 8.06 13.07
C ILE A 72 -3.66 8.70 13.53
N LYS A 73 -4.61 7.91 14.04
CA LYS A 73 -5.93 8.39 14.52
C LYS A 73 -5.95 8.86 15.98
N LYS A 74 -4.81 8.91 16.65
CA LYS A 74 -4.64 9.53 17.98
C LYS A 74 -4.28 11.00 17.85
#